data_AF-A0A7S0JGZ6-F1
#
_entry.id   AF-A0A7S0JGZ6-F1
#
_cell.length_a   1.000
_cell.length_b   1.000
_cell.length_c   1.000
_cell.angle_alpha   90.00
_cell.angle_beta   90.00
_cell.angle_gamma   90.00
#
_symmetry.space_group_name_H-M   'P 1'
#
loop_
_entity.id
_entity.type
_entity.pdbx_description
1 polymer ?
#
loop_
_entity_poly.entity_id
_entity_poly.type
_entity_poly.pdbx_seq_one_letter_code
_entity_poly.pdbx_strand_id
1 'polypeptide(L)'
;KNMLDVAIGAIVWWLFGFGLAYGSDWNGIVGTSAGDGADLFAVVRTAETRAPKQELQLNTLWWFQLGFAATAATIVSGAAAERCNLVAYCIFTPVMTGVIYPIVVHWKFTPEGWASTENPKAAFGGMLDFAGAGSVHTTGGVAALWCAFLLGPRHGRFSEDEHGVMRPLKMEGHSQTMQVLGTFLLWVGWYGFNAGSQLAIAGEEAQLAARA
;
A
#
# COMPACT_ATOMS: atom_id res chain seq x y z
N LYS A 1 7.66 -15.42 0.72
CA LYS A 1 6.36 -14.70 0.80
C LYS A 1 6.55 -13.26 0.34
N ASN A 2 7.27 -12.41 1.07
CA ASN A 2 7.49 -11.00 0.67
C ASN A 2 8.05 -10.78 -0.74
N MET A 3 9.02 -11.57 -1.21
CA MET A 3 9.49 -11.45 -2.62
C MET A 3 8.43 -11.82 -3.66
N LEU A 4 7.56 -12.80 -3.35
CA LEU A 4 6.44 -13.16 -4.22
C LEU A 4 5.41 -12.03 -4.26
N ASP A 5 5.20 -11.34 -3.13
CA ASP A 5 4.28 -10.22 -3.06
C ASP A 5 4.70 -9.07 -3.95
N VAL A 6 6.00 -8.76 -3.96
CA VAL A 6 6.53 -7.72 -4.85
C VAL A 6 6.42 -8.17 -6.31
N ALA A 7 6.77 -9.41 -6.64
CA ALA A 7 6.75 -9.89 -8.03
C ALA A 7 5.33 -9.95 -8.61
N ILE A 8 4.39 -10.60 -7.90
CA ILE A 8 2.99 -10.70 -8.32
C ILE A 8 2.33 -9.33 -8.21
N GLY A 9 2.59 -8.61 -7.13
CA GLY A 9 2.05 -7.29 -6.87
C GLY A 9 2.41 -6.29 -7.94
N ALA A 10 3.65 -6.29 -8.44
CA ALA A 10 4.09 -5.43 -9.53
C ALA A 10 3.34 -5.69 -10.84
N ILE A 11 3.16 -6.96 -11.21
CA ILE A 11 2.41 -7.34 -12.42
C ILE A 11 0.95 -6.90 -12.31
N VAL A 12 0.32 -7.15 -11.15
CA VAL A 12 -1.09 -6.80 -10.94
C VAL A 12 -1.29 -5.29 -10.80
N TRP A 13 -0.36 -4.59 -10.15
CA TRP A 13 -0.33 -3.14 -10.08
C TRP A 13 -0.21 -2.52 -11.47
N TRP A 14 0.65 -3.07 -12.32
CA TRP A 14 0.77 -2.66 -13.71
C TRP A 14 -0.52 -2.91 -14.51
N LEU A 15 -1.10 -4.12 -14.41
CA LEU A 15 -2.30 -4.49 -15.17
C LEU A 15 -3.54 -3.69 -14.76
N PHE A 16 -3.79 -3.56 -13.47
CA PHE A 16 -5.04 -3.03 -12.94
C PHE A 16 -4.85 -1.92 -11.90
N GLY A 17 -3.92 -2.12 -10.96
CA GLY A 17 -3.85 -1.28 -9.77
C GLY A 17 -3.60 0.19 -10.08
N PHE A 18 -2.62 0.50 -10.93
CA PHE A 18 -2.33 1.87 -11.29
C PHE A 18 -3.49 2.56 -12.02
N GLY A 19 -4.21 1.82 -12.87
CA GLY A 19 -5.41 2.32 -13.56
C GLY A 19 -6.56 2.62 -12.60
N LEU A 20 -6.80 1.75 -11.62
CA LEU A 20 -7.82 1.98 -10.59
C LEU A 20 -7.43 3.09 -9.60
N ALA A 21 -6.13 3.32 -9.41
CA ALA A 21 -5.63 4.37 -8.53
C ALA A 21 -5.65 5.75 -9.19
N TYR A 22 -5.17 5.88 -10.43
CA TYR A 22 -4.89 7.17 -11.07
C TYR A 22 -5.58 7.36 -12.43
N GLY A 23 -6.38 6.39 -12.88
CA GLY A 23 -7.18 6.52 -14.11
C GLY A 23 -8.31 7.55 -13.97
N SER A 24 -9.10 7.70 -15.03
CA SER A 24 -10.18 8.69 -15.09
C SER A 24 -11.17 8.51 -13.95
N ASP A 25 -11.42 9.58 -13.20
CA ASP A 25 -12.24 9.54 -11.99
C ASP A 25 -13.66 9.01 -12.26
N TRP A 26 -14.14 8.18 -11.34
CA TRP A 26 -15.54 7.83 -11.22
C TRP A 26 -16.07 8.24 -9.84
N ASN A 27 -16.58 9.48 -9.77
CA ASN A 27 -17.24 10.08 -8.62
C ASN A 27 -16.38 10.15 -7.35
N GLY A 28 -15.06 10.30 -7.49
CA GLY A 28 -14.09 10.33 -6.40
C GLY A 28 -13.84 8.98 -5.74
N ILE A 29 -14.34 7.88 -6.32
CA ILE A 29 -14.29 6.55 -5.69
C ILE A 29 -13.20 5.65 -6.28
N VAL A 30 -13.03 5.64 -7.60
CA VAL A 30 -12.09 4.75 -8.27
C VAL A 30 -11.78 5.27 -9.67
N GLY A 31 -10.55 5.03 -10.13
CA GLY A 31 -10.14 5.29 -11.51
C GLY A 31 -10.72 4.28 -12.49
N THR A 32 -11.04 4.74 -13.69
CA THR A 32 -11.61 3.95 -14.77
C THR A 32 -10.87 4.21 -16.08
N SER A 33 -11.19 3.42 -17.11
CA SER A 33 -10.66 3.61 -18.46
C SER A 33 -11.49 4.58 -19.32
N ALA A 34 -12.49 5.26 -18.74
CA ALA A 34 -13.52 5.95 -19.50
C ALA A 34 -13.19 7.44 -19.78
N GLY A 35 -13.02 7.77 -21.07
CA GLY A 35 -13.52 9.02 -21.67
C GLY A 35 -12.50 10.07 -22.13
N ASP A 36 -11.33 10.18 -21.51
CA ASP A 36 -10.35 11.26 -21.78
C ASP A 36 -9.11 10.81 -22.58
N GLY A 37 -9.05 9.52 -22.94
CA GLY A 37 -7.93 8.94 -23.71
C GLY A 37 -6.70 8.57 -22.86
N ALA A 38 -6.74 8.74 -21.54
CA ALA A 38 -5.66 8.43 -20.61
C ALA A 38 -5.87 7.08 -19.89
N ASP A 39 -6.18 6.01 -20.63
CA ASP A 39 -6.16 4.65 -20.08
C ASP A 39 -4.80 4.34 -19.42
N LEU A 40 -4.86 4.10 -18.10
CA LEU A 40 -3.74 3.75 -17.22
C LEU A 40 -3.79 2.28 -16.77
N PHE A 41 -4.63 1.44 -17.39
CA PHE A 41 -4.60 0.00 -17.23
C PHE A 41 -3.54 -0.60 -18.16
N ALA A 42 -2.76 -1.56 -17.64
CA ALA A 42 -1.67 -2.21 -18.37
C ALA A 42 -0.77 -1.21 -19.11
N VAL A 43 -0.37 -0.11 -18.44
CA VAL A 43 0.37 1.02 -19.06
C VAL A 43 1.57 0.49 -19.84
N VAL A 44 1.41 0.41 -21.16
CA VAL A 44 2.48 0.26 -22.15
C VAL A 44 2.12 1.29 -23.20
N ARG A 45 2.59 2.52 -23.00
CA ARG A 45 2.47 3.56 -24.02
C ARG A 45 3.87 3.86 -24.52
N THR A 46 4.04 3.70 -25.83
CA THR A 46 5.22 4.18 -26.55
C THR A 46 5.23 5.71 -26.52
N ALA A 47 6.42 6.30 -26.53
CA ALA A 47 6.73 7.73 -26.37
C ALA A 47 6.08 8.71 -27.38
N GLU A 48 5.08 8.26 -28.14
CA GLU A 48 4.48 8.98 -29.27
C GLU A 48 3.24 9.80 -28.91
N THR A 49 2.66 9.61 -27.71
CA THR A 49 1.37 10.25 -27.33
C THR A 49 1.44 11.28 -26.20
N ARG A 50 2.59 11.40 -25.52
CA ARG A 50 2.78 12.33 -24.38
C ARG A 50 4.10 13.07 -24.52
N ALA A 51 4.17 14.30 -24.02
CA ALA A 51 5.44 15.00 -23.98
C ALA A 51 6.44 14.24 -23.06
N PRO A 52 7.74 14.20 -23.38
CA PRO A 52 8.72 13.41 -22.63
C PRO A 52 8.71 13.66 -21.11
N LYS A 53 8.45 14.90 -20.69
CA LYS A 53 8.34 15.27 -19.27
C LYS A 53 7.16 14.60 -18.56
N GLN A 54 6.01 14.53 -19.21
CA GLN A 54 4.79 13.92 -18.64
C GLN A 54 4.96 12.40 -18.53
N GLU A 55 5.60 11.78 -19.52
CA GLU A 55 5.91 10.35 -19.49
C GLU A 55 6.89 10.02 -18.36
N LEU A 56 7.95 10.81 -18.18
CA LEU A 56 8.88 10.64 -17.06
C LEU A 56 8.16 10.73 -15.71
N GLN A 57 7.32 11.76 -15.51
CA GLN A 57 6.57 11.95 -14.26
C GLN A 57 5.66 10.76 -13.95
N LEU A 58 4.94 10.25 -14.95
CA LEU A 58 4.07 9.10 -14.78
C LEU A 58 4.85 7.83 -14.44
N ASN A 59 5.96 7.57 -15.15
CA ASN A 59 6.80 6.40 -14.91
C ASN A 59 7.44 6.46 -13.51
N THR A 60 7.91 7.62 -13.08
CA THR A 60 8.45 7.80 -11.72
C THR A 60 7.36 7.61 -10.67
N LEU A 61 6.15 8.16 -10.87
CA LEU A 61 5.02 7.96 -9.97
C LEU A 61 4.62 6.48 -9.88
N TRP A 62 4.63 5.77 -11.01
CA TRP A 62 4.32 4.34 -11.05
C TRP A 62 5.25 3.53 -10.15
N TRP A 63 6.56 3.73 -10.28
CA TRP A 63 7.56 3.04 -9.45
C TRP A 63 7.45 3.40 -7.97
N PHE A 64 7.21 4.69 -7.68
CA PHE A 64 7.03 5.16 -6.31
C PHE A 64 5.82 4.50 -5.64
N GLN A 65 4.67 4.51 -6.33
CA GLN A 65 3.42 3.95 -5.82
C GLN A 65 3.40 2.43 -5.80
N LEU A 66 4.17 1.76 -6.66
CA LEU A 66 4.41 0.32 -6.53
C LEU A 66 5.06 0.00 -5.18
N GLY A 67 6.01 0.82 -4.72
CA GLY A 67 6.64 0.65 -3.41
C GLY A 67 5.59 0.68 -2.29
N PHE A 68 4.63 1.61 -2.37
CA PHE A 68 3.58 1.74 -1.36
C PHE A 68 2.58 0.58 -1.42
N ALA A 69 2.17 0.16 -2.62
CA ALA A 69 1.31 -1.00 -2.83
C ALA A 69 1.95 -2.28 -2.28
N ALA A 70 3.24 -2.48 -2.54
CA ALA A 70 4.00 -3.59 -2.00
C ALA A 70 4.10 -3.53 -0.46
N THR A 71 4.31 -2.35 0.12
CA THR A 71 4.30 -2.17 1.58
C THR A 71 2.95 -2.54 2.18
N ALA A 72 1.84 -2.06 1.59
CA ALA A 72 0.49 -2.38 2.07
C ALA A 72 0.22 -3.90 2.06
N ALA A 73 0.61 -4.59 1.00
CA ALA A 73 0.45 -6.05 0.88
C ALA A 73 1.36 -6.83 1.86
N THR A 74 2.62 -6.41 2.01
CA THR A 74 3.60 -7.15 2.81
C THR A 74 3.40 -7.01 4.33
N ILE A 75 2.63 -6.02 4.80
CA ILE A 75 2.20 -5.94 6.22
C ILE A 75 1.45 -7.21 6.63
N VAL A 76 0.62 -7.76 5.74
CA VAL A 76 -0.18 -8.97 6.02
C VAL A 76 0.68 -10.23 6.15
N SER A 77 1.87 -10.24 5.54
CA SER A 77 2.81 -11.36 5.60
C SER A 77 3.14 -11.77 7.05
N GLY A 78 3.32 -10.79 7.94
CA GLY A 78 3.68 -11.01 9.34
C GLY A 78 2.53 -11.60 10.14
N ALA A 79 1.30 -11.13 9.90
CA ALA A 79 0.10 -11.65 10.54
C ALA A 79 -0.20 -13.11 10.11
N ALA A 80 0.05 -13.40 8.83
CA ALA A 80 -0.16 -14.70 8.19
C ALA A 80 0.99 -15.70 8.43
N ALA A 81 2.05 -15.31 9.15
CA ALA A 81 3.24 -16.13 9.35
C ALA A 81 2.90 -17.50 9.97
N GLU A 82 3.68 -18.52 9.57
CA GLU A 82 3.67 -19.91 10.07
C GLU A 82 2.42 -20.75 9.77
N ARG A 83 1.24 -20.15 9.57
CA ARG A 83 -0.04 -20.89 9.47
C ARG A 83 -0.92 -20.56 8.27
N CYS A 84 -0.51 -19.64 7.41
CA CYS A 84 -1.22 -19.36 6.16
C CYS A 84 -0.70 -20.23 5.00
N ASN A 85 -1.62 -20.86 4.28
CA ASN A 85 -1.36 -21.57 3.03
C ASN A 85 -0.78 -20.60 1.98
N LEU A 86 0.31 -21.02 1.32
CA LEU A 86 0.96 -20.21 0.29
C LEU A 86 0.02 -19.86 -0.88
N VAL A 87 -0.87 -20.77 -1.28
CA VAL A 87 -1.83 -20.51 -2.37
C VAL A 87 -2.81 -19.40 -2.01
N ALA A 88 -3.36 -19.44 -0.79
CA ALA A 88 -4.23 -18.36 -0.30
C ALA A 88 -3.49 -17.02 -0.27
N TYR A 89 -2.21 -17.05 0.10
CA TYR A 89 -1.35 -15.89 0.10
C TYR A 89 -1.08 -15.33 -1.32
N CYS A 90 -0.86 -16.20 -2.31
CA CYS A 90 -0.71 -15.81 -3.71
C CYS A 90 -2.00 -15.22 -4.33
N ILE A 91 -3.18 -15.49 -3.76
CA ILE A 91 -4.44 -14.88 -4.17
C ILE A 91 -4.66 -13.53 -3.48
N PHE A 92 -4.28 -13.44 -2.20
CA PHE A 92 -4.39 -12.22 -1.41
C PHE A 92 -3.64 -11.05 -2.06
N THR A 93 -2.39 -11.27 -2.49
CA THR A 93 -1.55 -10.19 -3.02
C THR A 93 -2.17 -9.51 -4.25
N PRO A 94 -2.62 -10.23 -5.31
CA PRO A 94 -3.36 -9.64 -6.41
C PRO A 94 -4.60 -8.85 -6.00
N VAL A 95 -5.39 -9.35 -5.05
CA VAL A 95 -6.60 -8.65 -4.59
C VAL A 95 -6.21 -7.35 -3.88
N MET A 96 -5.17 -7.39 -3.05
CA MET A 96 -4.68 -6.24 -2.33
C MET A 96 -4.11 -5.18 -3.28
N THR A 97 -3.16 -5.53 -4.14
CA THR A 97 -2.49 -4.57 -5.02
C THR A 97 -3.31 -4.21 -6.26
N GLY A 98 -4.23 -5.06 -6.68
CA GLY A 98 -5.04 -4.87 -7.88
C GLY A 98 -6.42 -4.29 -7.64
N VAL A 99 -6.93 -4.28 -6.41
CA VAL A 99 -8.30 -3.81 -6.13
C VAL A 99 -8.36 -2.98 -4.85
N ILE A 100 -8.03 -3.56 -3.70
CA ILE A 100 -8.27 -2.91 -2.40
C ILE A 100 -7.42 -1.64 -2.25
N TYR A 101 -6.10 -1.80 -2.32
CA TYR A 101 -5.16 -0.70 -2.15
C TYR A 101 -5.31 0.41 -3.21
N PRO A 102 -5.40 0.14 -4.52
CA PRO A 102 -5.54 1.20 -5.51
C PRO A 102 -6.82 2.03 -5.35
N ILE A 103 -7.93 1.43 -4.93
CA ILE A 103 -9.15 2.17 -4.61
C ILE A 103 -8.90 3.14 -3.44
N VAL A 104 -8.20 2.69 -2.39
CA VAL A 104 -7.83 3.56 -1.26
C VAL A 104 -6.88 4.69 -1.70
N VAL A 105 -5.94 4.39 -2.59
CA VAL A 105 -5.07 5.42 -3.20
C VAL A 105 -5.91 6.46 -3.91
N HIS A 106 -6.90 6.04 -4.71
CA HIS A 106 -7.78 6.96 -5.41
C HIS A 106 -8.55 7.88 -4.46
N TRP A 107 -8.96 7.41 -3.29
CA TRP A 107 -9.72 8.24 -2.35
C TRP A 107 -8.94 9.44 -1.82
N LYS A 108 -7.63 9.30 -1.65
CA LYS A 108 -6.80 10.26 -0.92
C LYS A 108 -5.72 10.94 -1.78
N PHE A 109 -5.11 10.21 -2.70
CA PHE A 109 -3.93 10.65 -3.46
C PHE A 109 -4.24 11.11 -4.89
N THR A 110 -5.51 11.15 -5.29
CA THR A 110 -5.93 11.88 -6.49
C THR A 110 -6.63 13.19 -6.12
N PRO A 111 -6.62 14.21 -7.00
CA PRO A 111 -7.36 15.45 -6.76
C PRO A 111 -8.87 15.24 -6.61
N GLU A 112 -9.43 14.26 -7.32
CA GLU A 112 -10.88 13.98 -7.37
C GLU A 112 -11.36 13.07 -6.24
N GLY A 113 -10.46 12.39 -5.55
CA GLY A 113 -10.77 11.45 -4.47
C GLY A 113 -11.72 12.03 -3.42
N TRP A 114 -12.69 11.25 -2.96
CA TRP A 114 -13.72 11.73 -2.01
C TRP A 114 -13.13 12.16 -0.66
N ALA A 115 -11.94 11.68 -0.29
CA ALA A 115 -11.21 12.04 0.92
C ALA A 115 -10.00 12.94 0.61
N SER A 116 -9.80 13.37 -0.64
CA SER A 116 -8.69 14.23 -1.01
C SER A 116 -8.90 15.64 -0.48
N THR A 117 -7.84 16.26 0.04
CA THR A 117 -7.88 17.67 0.47
C THR A 117 -7.94 18.65 -0.70
N GLU A 118 -7.65 18.17 -1.91
CA GLU A 118 -7.76 18.95 -3.15
C GLU A 118 -9.19 18.94 -3.71
N ASN A 119 -10.03 17.98 -3.31
CA ASN A 119 -11.41 17.88 -3.76
C ASN A 119 -12.28 18.91 -2.99
N PRO A 120 -12.88 19.91 -3.67
CA PRO A 120 -13.75 20.88 -3.00
C PRO A 120 -15.01 20.27 -2.37
N LYS A 121 -15.37 19.03 -2.75
CA LYS A 121 -16.51 18.26 -2.25
C LYS A 121 -16.08 17.13 -1.30
N ALA A 122 -14.84 17.16 -0.82
CA ALA A 122 -14.31 16.12 0.04
C ALA A 122 -15.17 15.91 1.29
N ALA A 123 -15.41 14.65 1.63
CA ALA A 123 -16.07 14.33 2.89
C ALA A 123 -15.20 14.81 4.06
N PHE A 124 -15.86 15.37 5.08
CA PHE A 124 -15.20 15.85 6.30
C PHE A 124 -14.11 16.91 6.08
N GLY A 125 -14.09 17.58 4.91
CA GLY A 125 -13.05 18.56 4.56
C GLY A 125 -11.75 17.94 4.05
N GLY A 126 -11.73 16.64 3.78
CA GLY A 126 -10.56 15.91 3.29
C GLY A 126 -9.71 15.30 4.42
N MET A 127 -8.98 14.25 4.07
CA MET A 127 -8.08 13.52 4.94
C MET A 127 -6.65 14.03 4.76
N LEU A 128 -5.98 14.34 5.87
CA LEU A 128 -4.54 14.64 5.87
C LEU A 128 -3.78 13.33 6.04
N ASP A 129 -3.09 12.92 4.98
CA ASP A 129 -2.24 11.73 4.96
C ASP A 129 -1.10 11.98 3.98
N PHE A 130 0.07 12.35 4.52
CA PHE A 130 1.21 12.83 3.72
C PHE A 130 1.89 11.68 2.97
N ALA A 131 2.20 10.60 3.68
CA ALA A 131 2.97 9.47 3.15
C ALA A 131 2.24 8.13 3.26
N GLY A 132 0.97 8.08 3.71
CA GLY A 132 0.20 6.84 3.76
C GLY A 132 0.12 6.17 5.14
N ALA A 133 0.14 6.93 6.24
CA ALA A 133 -0.15 6.37 7.57
C ALA A 133 -1.56 5.73 7.61
N GLY A 134 -2.53 6.37 6.97
CA GLY A 134 -3.84 5.79 6.74
C GLY A 134 -3.83 4.86 5.54
N SER A 135 -3.53 5.43 4.38
CA SER A 135 -3.72 4.81 3.06
C SER A 135 -2.90 3.53 2.87
N VAL A 136 -1.68 3.46 3.43
CA VAL A 136 -0.80 2.28 3.36
C VAL A 136 -0.88 1.46 4.65
N HIS A 137 -0.52 2.05 5.79
CA HIS A 137 -0.31 1.29 7.02
C HIS A 137 -1.60 0.85 7.68
N THR A 138 -2.62 1.73 7.75
CA THR A 138 -3.92 1.35 8.30
C THR A 138 -4.63 0.36 7.38
N THR A 139 -4.60 0.57 6.07
CA THR A 139 -5.14 -0.39 5.08
C THR A 139 -4.51 -1.78 5.21
N GLY A 140 -3.18 -1.85 5.22
CA GLY A 140 -2.46 -3.12 5.43
C GLY A 140 -2.70 -3.71 6.82
N GLY A 141 -2.79 -2.88 7.86
CA GLY A 141 -3.05 -3.30 9.24
C GLY A 141 -4.44 -3.88 9.45
N VAL A 142 -5.47 -3.28 8.83
CA VAL A 142 -6.84 -3.80 8.85
C VAL A 142 -6.92 -5.12 8.08
N ALA A 143 -6.27 -5.22 6.91
CA ALA A 143 -6.18 -6.47 6.18
C ALA A 143 -5.44 -7.55 7.00
N ALA A 144 -4.37 -7.19 7.71
CA ALA A 144 -3.63 -8.08 8.60
C ALA A 144 -4.48 -8.54 9.79
N LEU A 145 -5.29 -7.65 10.37
CA LEU A 145 -6.23 -7.99 11.44
C LEU A 145 -7.26 -9.02 10.96
N TRP A 146 -7.90 -8.78 9.81
CA TRP A 146 -8.85 -9.73 9.23
C TRP A 146 -8.19 -11.06 8.86
N CYS A 147 -6.96 -11.03 8.34
CA CYS A 147 -6.19 -12.23 8.06
C CYS A 147 -5.94 -13.04 9.34
N ALA A 148 -5.48 -12.39 10.42
CA ALA A 148 -5.24 -13.05 11.70
C ALA A 148 -6.53 -13.59 12.34
N PHE A 149 -7.64 -12.86 12.20
CA PHE A 149 -8.95 -13.28 12.70
C PHE A 149 -9.45 -14.54 11.99
N LEU A 150 -9.40 -14.56 10.65
CA LEU A 150 -9.87 -15.68 9.83
C LEU A 150 -8.99 -16.93 9.97
N LEU A 151 -7.66 -16.75 10.09
CA LEU A 151 -6.73 -17.86 10.30
C LEU A 151 -6.78 -18.42 11.74
N GLY A 152 -7.25 -17.62 12.69
CA GLY A 152 -7.21 -17.96 14.10
C GLY A 152 -5.80 -17.90 14.71
N PRO A 153 -5.65 -18.31 15.99
CA PRO A 153 -4.38 -18.27 16.69
C PRO A 153 -3.39 -19.35 16.21
N ARG A 154 -2.09 -19.12 16.42
CA ARG A 154 -1.08 -20.18 16.22
C ARG A 154 -1.29 -21.30 17.23
N HIS A 155 -0.93 -22.52 16.84
CA HIS A 155 -0.81 -23.63 17.79
C HIS A 155 0.16 -23.25 18.92
N GLY A 156 -0.23 -23.52 20.16
CA GLY A 156 0.56 -23.16 21.34
C GLY A 156 0.66 -21.65 21.62
N ARG A 157 -0.15 -20.80 20.96
CA ARG A 157 -0.16 -19.35 21.26
C ARG A 157 -0.84 -19.03 22.58
N PHE A 158 -1.84 -19.82 22.96
CA PHE A 158 -2.63 -19.63 24.16
C PHE A 158 -2.73 -20.92 24.95
N SER A 159 -2.71 -20.82 26.27
CA SER A 159 -3.01 -21.91 27.20
C SER A 159 -3.98 -21.44 28.25
N GLU A 160 -4.83 -22.34 28.72
CA GLU A 160 -5.74 -22.10 29.82
C GLU A 160 -4.95 -22.04 31.14
N ASP A 161 -5.22 -21.02 31.97
CA ASP A 161 -4.69 -20.94 33.32
C ASP A 161 -5.51 -21.78 34.31
N GLU A 162 -5.07 -21.83 35.57
CA GLU A 162 -5.75 -22.56 36.65
C GLU A 162 -7.18 -22.06 36.96
N HIS A 163 -7.62 -20.94 36.39
CA HIS A 163 -8.95 -20.36 36.53
C HIS A 163 -9.81 -20.49 35.26
N GLY A 164 -9.33 -21.22 34.25
CA GLY A 164 -10.04 -21.40 33.00
C GLY A 164 -9.88 -20.25 32.00
N VAL A 165 -8.94 -19.33 32.23
CA VAL A 165 -8.73 -18.15 31.38
C VAL A 165 -7.61 -18.42 30.38
N MET A 166 -7.90 -18.24 29.09
CA MET A 166 -6.89 -18.36 28.03
C MET A 166 -5.86 -17.22 28.12
N ARG A 167 -4.60 -17.55 28.40
CA ARG A 167 -3.47 -16.62 28.47
C ARG A 167 -2.50 -16.78 27.32
N PRO A 168 -1.89 -15.69 26.81
CA PRO A 168 -0.90 -15.76 25.76
C PRO A 168 0.41 -16.37 26.27
N LEU A 169 0.88 -17.43 25.61
CA LEU A 169 2.20 -18.01 25.83
C LEU A 169 3.26 -17.23 25.05
N LYS A 170 4.42 -16.97 25.68
CA LYS A 170 5.54 -16.29 25.04
C LYS A 170 6.05 -17.13 23.88
N MET A 171 6.02 -16.57 22.67
CA MET A 171 6.67 -17.13 21.49
C MET A 171 7.94 -16.34 21.24
N GLU A 172 9.10 -16.95 21.46
CA GLU A 172 10.38 -16.27 21.29
C GLU A 172 10.69 -16.01 19.82
N GLY A 173 11.32 -14.86 19.54
CA GLY A 173 11.76 -14.53 18.19
C GLY A 173 12.90 -15.45 17.76
N HIS A 174 12.82 -15.99 16.54
CA HIS A 174 13.79 -16.96 16.02
C HIS A 174 15.21 -16.38 15.85
N SER A 175 15.34 -15.07 15.61
CA SER A 175 16.63 -14.38 15.47
C SER A 175 16.51 -12.90 15.78
N GLN A 176 17.28 -12.42 16.76
CA GLN A 176 17.36 -10.99 17.11
C GLN A 176 18.18 -10.22 16.07
N THR A 177 19.23 -10.82 15.52
CA THR A 177 20.06 -10.21 14.47
C THR A 177 19.24 -9.88 13.21
N MET A 178 18.37 -10.80 12.78
CA MET A 178 17.49 -10.55 11.63
C MET A 178 16.43 -9.48 11.91
N GLN A 179 15.93 -9.38 13.15
CA GLN A 179 15.00 -8.32 13.55
C GLN A 179 15.67 -6.95 13.48
N VAL A 180 16.88 -6.83 14.01
CA VAL A 180 17.65 -5.57 13.97
C VAL A 180 18.00 -5.20 12.53
N LEU A 181 18.47 -6.15 11.71
CA LEU A 181 18.76 -5.90 10.30
C LEU A 181 17.50 -5.45 9.53
N GLY A 182 16.36 -6.14 9.72
CA GLY A 182 15.09 -5.75 9.10
C GLY A 182 14.64 -4.36 9.54
N THR A 183 14.77 -4.04 10.84
CA THR A 183 14.45 -2.72 11.38
C THR A 183 15.32 -1.63 10.77
N PHE A 184 16.62 -1.88 10.63
CA PHE A 184 17.55 -0.94 10.01
C PHE A 184 17.21 -0.68 8.54
N LEU A 185 16.91 -1.74 7.77
CA LEU A 185 16.48 -1.62 6.38
C LEU A 185 15.17 -0.85 6.24
N LEU A 186 14.19 -1.12 7.10
CA LEU A 186 12.93 -0.37 7.14
C LEU A 186 13.17 1.10 7.47
N TRP A 187 14.02 1.39 8.46
CA TRP A 187 14.32 2.77 8.85
C TRP A 187 15.00 3.56 7.71
N VAL A 188 16.00 2.97 7.05
CA VAL A 188 16.63 3.60 5.88
C VAL A 188 15.62 3.79 4.75
N GLY A 189 14.80 2.78 4.46
CA GLY A 189 13.74 2.87 3.46
C GLY A 189 12.69 3.94 3.78
N TRP A 190 12.44 4.19 5.07
CA TRP A 190 11.45 5.16 5.54
C TRP A 190 11.79 6.60 5.14
N TYR A 191 13.08 6.93 4.96
CA TYR A 191 13.46 8.23 4.40
C TYR A 191 12.98 8.38 2.95
N GLY A 192 13.11 7.34 2.13
CA GLY A 192 12.57 7.34 0.77
C GLY A 192 11.05 7.37 0.75
N PHE A 193 10.41 6.68 1.70
CA PHE A 193 8.95 6.62 1.84
C PHE A 193 8.36 8.00 2.19
N ASN A 194 8.85 8.65 3.24
CA ASN A 194 8.34 9.94 3.69
C ASN A 194 8.82 11.09 2.79
N ALA A 195 10.13 11.25 2.61
CA ALA A 195 10.66 12.38 1.83
C ALA A 195 10.27 12.28 0.36
N GLY A 196 10.19 11.06 -0.20
CA GLY A 196 9.72 10.84 -1.57
C GLY A 196 8.25 11.17 -1.78
N SER A 197 7.42 11.15 -0.74
CA SER A 197 5.99 11.53 -0.83
C SER A 197 5.80 13.01 -1.14
N GLN A 198 6.87 13.80 -1.02
CA GLN A 198 6.90 15.18 -1.50
C GLN A 198 6.82 15.28 -3.04
N LEU A 199 7.20 14.23 -3.77
CA LEU A 199 7.23 14.18 -5.24
C LEU A 199 8.03 15.32 -5.92
N ALA A 200 8.86 16.03 -5.15
CA ALA A 200 9.69 17.15 -5.57
C ALA A 200 10.96 17.24 -4.72
N ILE A 201 12.03 17.79 -5.30
CA ILE A 201 13.34 17.96 -4.62
C ILE A 201 13.41 19.29 -3.85
N ALA A 202 12.69 20.32 -4.31
CA ALA A 202 12.67 21.66 -3.73
C ALA A 202 11.36 22.38 -4.05
N GLY A 203 10.99 23.38 -3.26
CA GLY A 203 9.75 24.16 -3.41
C GLY A 203 9.10 24.46 -2.07
N GLU A 204 7.98 25.19 -2.10
CA GLU A 204 7.21 25.53 -0.88
C GLU A 204 6.69 24.27 -0.18
N GLU A 205 6.27 23.27 -0.95
CA GLU A 205 5.83 21.99 -0.42
C GLU A 205 6.98 21.19 0.26
N ALA A 206 8.23 21.30 -0.24
CA ALA A 206 9.38 20.66 0.41
C ALA A 206 9.65 21.21 1.83
N GLN A 207 9.21 22.45 2.13
CA GLN A 207 9.28 23.00 3.49
C GLN A 207 8.26 22.36 4.42
N LEU A 208 7.12 21.88 3.91
CA LEU A 208 6.13 21.13 4.69
C LEU A 208 6.66 19.72 5.02
N ALA A 209 7.25 19.03 4.05
CA ALA A 209 7.88 17.73 4.26
C ALA A 209 9.02 17.78 5.29
N ALA A 210 9.81 18.86 5.32
CA ALA A 210 10.92 19.03 6.26
C ALA A 210 10.50 19.28 7.72
N ARG A 211 9.22 19.59 7.97
CA ARG A 211 8.66 19.86 9.31
C ARG A 211 7.96 18.66 9.94
N ALA A 212 7.68 17.61 9.16
CA ALA A 212 7.05 16.37 9.60
C ALA A 212 8.11 15.37 10.13
#